data_AF-A0AA89CA86-F1
#
_entry.id   AF-A0AA89CA86-F1
#
_cell.length_a   1.000
_cell.length_b   1.000
_cell.length_c   1.000
_cell.angle_alpha   90.00
_cell.angle_beta   90.00
_cell.angle_gamma   90.00
#
_symmetry.space_group_name_H-M   'P 1'
#
loop_
_entity.id
_entity.type
_entity.pdbx_description
1 polymer ?
#
loop_
_entity_poly.entity_id
_entity_poly.type
_entity_poly.pdbx_seq_one_letter_code
_entity_poly.pdbx_strand_id
1 'polypeptide(L)'
;MTDLVATNNYCGLLTSTSGPFKQCIADDPELASEYFESCKVDVCENEGEPSLETIKCQTFQGYAEDCKEEGFHVKWRTSRFCPGKCDDPNMEYKESGQRCTPTCVDQNMNNDSCSDEGISGCFCKDGFVLSDMKCVQKSECGCRDVKGQYYPIGHIKKSSSCVPSEECRRVNGRSVFVKLSSSKSCHSMAKCQLNTKGEEACVCGVGFYGDGYNCSGPCRCTGYGDPHYKTYDGQIIDFMGTCQYTLTKSTTDNDTCAFNVEVKNEHRGSNTAVSYTKYVEVDTFSVRATLKKNGKVLVRYLKKNKEMYLFAYQNSFCSVETKER
;
A
#
# COMPACT_ATOMS: atom_id res chain seq x y z
N MET A 1 -52.06 26.05 -15.24
CA MET A 1 -50.87 25.41 -14.64
C MET A 1 -50.30 26.27 -13.51
N THR A 2 -50.27 27.60 -13.66
CA THR A 2 -49.80 28.57 -12.64
C THR A 2 -50.48 28.47 -11.27
N ASP A 3 -51.79 28.18 -11.21
CA ASP A 3 -52.52 28.11 -9.93
C ASP A 3 -52.23 26.84 -9.10
N LEU A 4 -51.77 25.75 -9.74
CA LEU A 4 -51.48 24.49 -9.04
C LEU A 4 -50.17 24.58 -8.25
N VAL A 5 -49.16 25.24 -8.81
CA VAL A 5 -47.84 25.44 -8.19
C VAL A 5 -47.94 26.33 -6.94
N ALA A 6 -48.91 27.25 -6.91
CA ALA A 6 -49.21 28.10 -5.76
C ALA A 6 -49.93 27.38 -4.60
N THR A 7 -50.30 26.10 -4.76
CA THR A 7 -50.92 25.33 -3.68
C THR A 7 -49.91 24.87 -2.63
N ASN A 8 -50.38 24.57 -1.41
CA ASN A 8 -49.53 24.07 -0.32
C ASN A 8 -48.86 22.71 -0.58
N ASN A 9 -49.27 21.98 -1.63
CA ASN A 9 -48.61 20.74 -2.03
C ASN A 9 -47.31 20.98 -2.81
N TYR A 10 -47.15 22.20 -3.35
CA TYR A 10 -45.98 22.66 -4.08
C TYR A 10 -45.32 23.82 -3.32
N CYS A 11 -45.51 25.07 -3.75
CA CYS A 11 -44.79 26.23 -3.22
C CYS A 11 -45.60 27.07 -2.22
N GLY A 12 -46.91 26.87 -2.11
CA GLY A 12 -47.81 27.76 -1.35
C GLY A 12 -47.51 27.89 0.14
N LEU A 13 -46.79 26.94 0.74
CA LEU A 13 -46.37 27.03 2.14
C LEU A 13 -45.32 28.12 2.40
N LEU A 14 -44.58 28.58 1.37
CA LEU A 14 -43.57 29.63 1.49
C LEU A 14 -44.17 31.03 1.75
N THR A 15 -45.44 31.23 1.38
CA THR A 15 -46.18 32.50 1.57
C THR A 15 -47.42 32.34 2.47
N SER A 16 -47.58 31.17 3.10
CA SER A 16 -48.73 30.87 3.95
C SER A 16 -48.59 31.48 5.35
N THR A 17 -49.42 32.47 5.68
CA THR A 17 -49.49 33.11 7.01
C THR A 17 -50.02 32.20 8.12
N SER A 18 -50.55 31.03 7.77
CA SER A 18 -50.99 29.98 8.71
C SER A 18 -50.09 28.74 8.68
N GLY A 19 -49.03 28.75 7.86
CA GLY A 19 -48.11 27.65 7.67
C GLY A 19 -46.98 27.59 8.71
N PRO A 20 -46.07 26.60 8.57
CA PRO A 20 -44.95 26.42 9.48
C PRO A 20 -43.98 27.62 9.48
N PHE A 21 -43.85 28.31 8.35
CA PHE A 21 -42.96 29.48 8.18
C PHE A 21 -43.57 30.81 8.59
N LYS A 22 -44.78 30.84 9.20
CA LYS A 22 -45.52 32.09 9.48
C LYS A 22 -44.73 33.17 10.24
N GLN A 23 -43.79 32.76 11.10
CA GLN A 23 -42.96 33.70 11.87
C GLN A 23 -41.92 34.35 10.96
N CYS A 24 -41.22 33.57 10.13
CA CYS A 24 -40.30 34.10 9.12
C CYS A 24 -40.98 34.98 8.09
N ILE A 25 -42.13 34.55 7.58
CA ILE A 25 -42.87 35.32 6.57
C ILE A 25 -43.27 36.69 7.13
N ALA A 26 -43.57 36.77 8.43
CA ALA A 26 -43.92 38.03 9.08
C ALA A 26 -42.69 38.92 9.34
N ASP A 27 -41.51 38.32 9.48
CA ASP A 27 -40.24 39.01 9.73
C ASP A 27 -39.64 39.57 8.44
N ASP A 28 -39.56 38.73 7.39
CA ASP A 28 -39.10 39.10 6.05
C ASP A 28 -40.04 38.56 4.95
N PRO A 29 -41.10 39.33 4.60
CA PRO A 29 -42.00 38.97 3.50
C PRO A 29 -41.34 38.99 2.12
N GLU A 30 -40.27 39.77 1.92
CA GLU A 30 -39.59 39.91 0.63
C GLU A 30 -38.80 38.64 0.34
N LEU A 31 -38.01 38.17 1.31
CA LEU A 31 -37.30 36.89 1.24
C LEU A 31 -38.26 35.71 1.02
N ALA A 32 -39.39 35.69 1.73
CA ALA A 32 -40.43 34.69 1.52
C ALA A 32 -40.95 34.67 0.06
N SER A 33 -41.07 35.86 -0.54
CA SER A 33 -41.48 36.01 -1.94
C SER A 33 -40.40 35.53 -2.91
N GLU A 34 -39.12 35.80 -2.64
CA GLU A 34 -38.01 35.32 -3.47
C GLU A 34 -37.96 33.78 -3.53
N TYR A 35 -38.03 33.12 -2.37
CA TYR A 35 -38.09 31.66 -2.29
C TYR A 35 -39.33 31.09 -3.00
N PHE A 36 -40.48 31.77 -2.89
CA PHE A 36 -41.70 31.36 -3.57
C PHE A 36 -41.57 31.46 -5.09
N GLU A 37 -41.01 32.55 -5.61
CA GLU A 37 -40.75 32.71 -7.04
C GLU A 37 -39.73 31.68 -7.55
N SER A 38 -38.65 31.44 -6.82
CA SER A 38 -37.66 30.40 -7.16
C SER A 38 -38.30 29.02 -7.19
N CYS A 39 -39.07 28.65 -6.16
CA CYS A 39 -39.78 27.37 -6.11
C CYS A 39 -40.71 27.18 -7.31
N LYS A 40 -41.41 28.24 -7.74
CA LYS A 40 -42.30 28.16 -8.91
C LYS A 40 -41.53 27.82 -10.18
N VAL A 41 -40.42 28.49 -10.42
CA VAL A 41 -39.54 28.23 -11.57
C VAL A 41 -39.05 26.78 -11.52
N ASP A 42 -38.47 26.37 -10.39
CA ASP A 42 -37.93 25.03 -10.19
C ASP A 42 -38.96 23.93 -10.44
N VAL A 43 -40.18 24.11 -9.91
CA VAL A 43 -41.27 23.14 -10.07
C VAL A 43 -41.78 23.09 -11.52
N CYS A 44 -41.83 24.23 -12.21
CA CYS A 44 -42.29 24.29 -13.59
C CYS A 44 -41.28 23.68 -14.57
N GLU A 45 -39.98 23.89 -14.34
CA GLU A 45 -38.92 23.35 -15.20
C GLU A 45 -38.75 21.83 -15.06
N ASN A 46 -39.14 21.27 -13.91
CA ASN A 46 -38.97 19.85 -13.58
C ASN A 46 -40.30 19.09 -13.51
N GLU A 47 -41.38 19.61 -14.09
CA GLU A 47 -42.68 18.95 -14.07
C GLU A 47 -42.60 17.56 -14.73
N GLY A 48 -43.01 16.53 -13.99
CA GLY A 48 -42.96 15.14 -14.46
C GLY A 48 -41.61 14.44 -14.28
N GLU A 49 -40.56 15.16 -13.87
CA GLU A 49 -39.25 14.56 -13.60
C GLU A 49 -39.22 13.87 -12.23
N PRO A 50 -38.53 12.73 -12.08
CA PRO A 50 -38.38 12.04 -10.79
C PRO A 50 -37.71 12.89 -9.71
N SER A 51 -36.91 13.88 -10.11
CA SER A 51 -36.18 14.80 -9.22
C SER A 51 -37.05 15.94 -8.65
N LEU A 52 -38.27 16.16 -9.19
CA LEU A 52 -39.13 17.29 -8.83
C LEU A 52 -39.32 17.42 -7.32
N GLU A 53 -39.61 16.30 -6.64
CA GLU A 53 -39.80 16.30 -5.19
C GLU A 53 -38.53 16.74 -4.47
N THR A 54 -37.36 16.25 -4.88
CA THR A 54 -36.06 16.63 -4.28
C THR A 54 -35.78 18.12 -4.45
N ILE A 55 -35.98 18.65 -5.66
CA ILE A 55 -35.73 20.06 -5.98
C ILE A 55 -36.64 20.96 -5.15
N LYS A 56 -37.96 20.68 -5.14
CA LYS A 56 -38.92 21.38 -4.28
C LYS A 56 -38.47 21.37 -2.81
N CYS A 57 -38.11 20.20 -2.29
CA CYS A 57 -37.71 20.07 -0.89
C CYS A 57 -36.38 20.78 -0.57
N GLN A 58 -35.50 21.01 -1.55
CA GLN A 58 -34.28 21.80 -1.37
C GLN A 58 -34.61 23.29 -1.22
N THR A 59 -35.56 23.82 -1.99
CA THR A 59 -36.00 25.22 -1.84
C THR A 59 -36.57 25.49 -0.45
N PHE A 60 -37.42 24.59 0.06
CA PHE A 60 -37.94 24.69 1.43
C PHE A 60 -36.87 24.50 2.51
N GLN A 61 -35.87 23.65 2.26
CA GLN A 61 -34.75 23.47 3.18
C GLN A 61 -33.92 24.75 3.29
N GLY A 62 -33.59 25.40 2.17
CA GLY A 62 -32.88 26.67 2.16
C GLY A 62 -33.63 27.74 2.95
N TYR A 63 -34.93 27.90 2.70
CA TYR A 63 -35.73 28.87 3.46
C TYR A 63 -35.79 28.54 4.96
N ALA A 64 -35.83 27.27 5.33
CA ALA A 64 -35.77 26.87 6.74
C ALA A 64 -34.41 27.15 7.41
N GLU A 65 -33.32 27.13 6.63
CA GLU A 65 -31.97 27.47 7.10
C GLU A 65 -31.84 28.98 7.32
N ASP A 66 -32.23 29.81 6.35
CA ASP A 66 -32.24 31.27 6.51
C ASP A 66 -33.14 31.69 7.67
N CYS A 67 -34.31 31.05 7.78
CA CYS A 67 -35.23 31.30 8.88
C CYS A 67 -34.62 31.00 10.26
N LYS A 68 -33.77 29.98 10.32
CA LYS A 68 -33.05 29.59 11.53
C LYS A 68 -31.93 30.58 11.86
N GLU A 69 -31.27 31.18 10.88
CA GLU A 69 -30.27 32.23 11.09
C GLU A 69 -30.88 33.46 11.79
N GLU A 70 -32.14 33.78 11.48
CA GLU A 70 -32.95 34.79 12.19
C GLU A 70 -33.52 34.29 13.54
N GLY A 71 -33.12 33.10 13.98
CA GLY A 71 -33.50 32.50 15.27
C GLY A 71 -34.81 31.72 15.26
N PHE A 72 -35.54 31.66 14.14
CA PHE A 72 -36.80 30.94 14.03
C PHE A 72 -36.57 29.46 13.64
N HIS A 73 -36.74 28.56 14.61
CA HIS A 73 -36.61 27.12 14.36
C HIS A 73 -37.94 26.52 13.87
N VAL A 74 -38.02 26.26 12.56
CA VAL A 74 -39.25 25.80 11.91
C VAL A 74 -39.26 24.29 11.69
N LYS A 75 -40.33 23.61 12.10
CA LYS A 75 -40.62 22.21 11.76
C LYS A 75 -41.59 22.15 10.60
N TRP A 76 -41.09 21.97 9.38
CA TRP A 76 -41.91 22.05 8.16
C TRP A 76 -42.08 20.71 7.42
N ARG A 77 -41.17 19.74 7.63
CA ARG A 77 -41.27 18.42 7.02
C ARG A 77 -42.37 17.59 7.67
N THR A 78 -43.11 16.84 6.85
CA THR A 78 -44.12 15.89 7.32
C THR A 78 -44.01 14.56 6.56
N SER A 79 -44.74 13.53 6.99
CA SER A 79 -44.78 12.25 6.28
C SER A 79 -45.34 12.35 4.85
N ARG A 80 -46.06 13.44 4.53
CA ARG A 80 -46.68 13.68 3.22
C ARG A 80 -46.03 14.83 2.43
N PHE A 81 -45.21 15.65 3.09
CA PHE A 81 -44.58 16.82 2.48
C PHE A 81 -43.10 16.82 2.82
N CYS A 82 -42.26 16.52 1.83
CA CYS A 82 -40.81 16.50 1.98
C CYS A 82 -40.31 15.69 3.18
N PRO A 83 -40.70 14.41 3.32
CA PRO A 83 -40.26 13.58 4.44
C PRO A 83 -38.74 13.51 4.47
N GLY A 84 -38.14 13.77 5.64
CA GLY A 84 -36.70 13.61 5.86
C GLY A 84 -36.33 12.14 5.73
N LYS A 85 -35.81 11.74 4.58
CA LYS A 85 -35.38 10.37 4.28
C LYS A 85 -33.85 10.30 4.38
N CYS A 86 -33.38 9.20 4.96
CA CYS A 86 -31.97 8.87 5.02
C CYS A 86 -31.72 7.62 4.17
N ASP A 87 -30.59 7.60 3.47
CA ASP A 87 -30.23 6.47 2.60
C ASP A 87 -29.90 5.21 3.42
N ASP A 88 -29.34 5.39 4.61
CA ASP A 88 -29.02 4.30 5.53
C ASP A 88 -30.24 3.98 6.42
N PRO A 89 -30.71 2.71 6.48
CA PRO A 89 -31.85 2.32 7.30
C PRO A 89 -31.61 2.45 8.81
N ASN A 90 -30.36 2.53 9.24
CA ASN A 90 -29.94 2.75 10.63
C ASN A 90 -29.72 4.24 10.96
N MET A 91 -30.02 5.13 10.01
CA MET A 91 -30.12 6.56 10.24
C MET A 91 -31.57 7.00 10.42
N GLU A 92 -31.74 8.12 11.12
CA GLU A 92 -32.99 8.84 11.24
C GLU A 92 -32.75 10.33 11.00
N TYR A 93 -33.69 10.97 10.32
CA TYR A 93 -33.63 12.40 10.09
C TYR A 93 -34.09 13.15 11.35
N LYS A 94 -33.32 14.15 11.77
CA LYS A 94 -33.66 15.06 12.86
C LYS A 94 -33.58 16.50 12.36
N GLU A 95 -34.55 17.32 12.73
CA GLU A 95 -34.54 18.78 12.45
C GLU A 95 -33.50 19.52 13.31
N SER A 96 -33.12 18.93 14.45
CA SER A 96 -32.08 19.43 15.33
C SER A 96 -31.39 18.24 16.00
N GLY A 97 -30.24 17.85 15.47
CA GLY A 97 -29.36 16.82 16.00
C GLY A 97 -27.97 17.40 16.30
N GLN A 98 -27.26 16.76 17.22
CA GLN A 98 -25.91 17.18 17.60
C GLN A 98 -24.96 17.06 16.40
N ARG A 99 -24.11 18.09 16.19
CA ARG A 99 -23.10 18.07 15.11
C ARG A 99 -22.13 16.88 15.23
N CYS A 100 -21.90 16.42 16.45
CA CYS A 100 -21.06 15.28 16.74
C CYS A 100 -21.88 13.98 16.75
N THR A 101 -21.49 13.03 15.91
CA THR A 101 -22.06 11.68 15.90
C THR A 101 -21.04 10.66 16.39
N PRO A 102 -21.37 9.77 17.36
CA PRO A 102 -20.45 8.74 17.81
C PRO A 102 -19.95 7.90 16.64
N THR A 103 -18.66 7.57 16.61
CA THR A 103 -18.05 6.80 15.52
C THR A 103 -17.47 5.48 16.04
N CYS A 104 -17.13 4.56 15.14
CA CYS A 104 -16.37 3.38 15.53
C CYS A 104 -14.95 3.69 16.05
N VAL A 105 -14.42 4.89 15.80
CA VAL A 105 -13.14 5.37 16.34
C VAL A 105 -13.32 5.84 17.77
N ASP A 106 -14.33 6.69 18.01
CA ASP A 106 -14.73 7.22 19.31
C ASP A 106 -16.23 6.99 19.56
N GLN A 107 -16.54 5.93 20.31
CA GLN A 107 -17.91 5.44 20.55
C GLN A 107 -18.65 6.19 21.66
N ASN A 108 -17.92 6.95 22.49
CA ASN A 108 -18.47 7.64 23.66
C ASN A 108 -18.45 9.16 23.50
N MET A 109 -17.87 9.66 22.40
CA MET A 109 -17.72 11.11 22.17
C MET A 109 -17.02 11.76 23.35
N ASN A 110 -15.84 11.27 23.72
CA ASN A 110 -15.10 11.78 24.88
C ASN A 110 -14.53 13.20 24.68
N ASN A 111 -14.98 13.90 23.64
CA ASN A 111 -14.54 15.24 23.31
C ASN A 111 -15.64 16.23 23.71
N ASP A 112 -15.42 16.95 24.81
CA ASP A 112 -16.29 18.00 25.36
C ASP A 112 -16.50 19.22 24.43
N SER A 113 -15.92 19.22 23.22
CA SER A 113 -15.92 20.34 22.29
C SER A 113 -17.09 20.34 21.28
N CYS A 114 -18.16 19.59 21.55
CA CYS A 114 -19.30 19.54 20.64
C CYS A 114 -20.24 20.71 20.91
N SER A 115 -20.41 21.57 19.90
CA SER A 115 -21.35 22.68 19.95
C SER A 115 -22.78 22.21 20.22
N ASP A 116 -23.47 22.87 21.14
CA ASP A 116 -24.87 22.60 21.48
C ASP A 116 -25.86 23.05 20.38
N GLU A 117 -25.43 23.87 19.41
CA GLU A 117 -26.26 24.21 18.26
C GLU A 117 -26.54 22.97 17.39
N GLY A 118 -27.77 22.48 17.46
CA GLY A 118 -28.22 21.36 16.64
C GLY A 118 -28.34 21.72 15.17
N ILE A 119 -27.98 20.81 14.28
CA ILE A 119 -28.16 20.92 12.82
C ILE A 119 -29.23 19.95 12.35
N SER A 120 -29.90 20.27 11.25
CA SER A 120 -30.84 19.33 10.62
C SER A 120 -30.06 18.34 9.74
N GLY A 121 -30.50 17.09 9.69
CA GLY A 121 -29.79 16.07 8.92
C GLY A 121 -30.10 14.64 9.34
N CYS A 122 -29.40 13.70 8.71
CA CYS A 122 -29.47 12.28 9.03
C CYS A 122 -28.41 11.92 10.09
N PHE A 123 -28.87 11.32 11.19
CA PHE A 123 -28.02 10.89 12.30
C PHE A 123 -28.19 9.41 12.55
N CYS A 124 -27.17 8.74 13.08
CA CYS A 124 -27.34 7.36 13.52
C CYS A 124 -28.41 7.27 14.60
N LYS A 125 -29.28 6.25 14.49
CA LYS A 125 -30.25 5.90 15.54
C LYS A 125 -29.52 5.53 16.84
N ASP A 126 -30.22 5.65 17.97
CA ASP A 126 -29.68 5.27 19.26
C ASP A 126 -29.16 3.82 19.27
N GLY A 127 -27.95 3.64 19.82
CA GLY A 127 -27.24 2.35 19.83
C GLY A 127 -26.38 2.07 18.58
N PHE A 128 -26.48 2.90 17.55
CA PHE A 128 -25.64 2.84 16.35
C PHE A 128 -24.54 3.91 16.39
N VAL A 129 -23.46 3.64 15.67
CA VAL A 129 -22.32 4.54 15.51
C VAL A 129 -21.89 4.59 14.05
N LEU A 130 -21.31 5.72 13.65
CA LEU A 130 -20.86 5.92 12.28
C LEU A 130 -19.56 5.14 12.02
N SER A 131 -19.58 4.28 11.00
CA SER A 131 -18.40 3.66 10.41
C SER A 131 -18.37 4.04 8.94
N ASP A 132 -17.47 4.93 8.58
CA ASP A 132 -17.38 5.50 7.23
C ASP A 132 -18.67 6.29 6.92
N MET A 133 -19.48 5.88 5.94
CA MET A 133 -20.78 6.51 5.62
C MET A 133 -22.00 5.72 6.12
N LYS A 134 -21.80 4.67 6.94
CA LYS A 134 -22.89 3.79 7.39
C LYS A 134 -23.00 3.74 8.90
N CYS A 135 -24.23 3.63 9.40
CA CYS A 135 -24.49 3.43 10.81
C CYS A 135 -24.53 1.94 11.13
N VAL A 136 -23.61 1.50 12.00
CA VAL A 136 -23.47 0.09 12.43
C VAL A 136 -23.66 0.00 13.94
N GLN A 137 -24.01 -1.19 14.44
CA GLN A 137 -24.07 -1.37 15.90
C GLN A 137 -22.67 -1.19 16.50
N LYS A 138 -22.58 -0.72 17.75
CA LYS A 138 -21.28 -0.57 18.46
C LYS A 138 -20.43 -1.85 18.45
N SER A 139 -21.09 -3.00 18.56
CA SER A 139 -20.44 -4.32 18.51
C SER A 139 -19.88 -4.64 17.12
N GLU A 140 -20.45 -4.07 16.06
CA GLU A 140 -20.18 -4.30 14.62
C GLU A 140 -19.11 -3.41 14.01
N CYS A 141 -18.46 -2.60 14.83
CA CYS A 141 -17.26 -1.89 14.40
C CYS A 141 -16.19 -2.86 13.87
N GLY A 142 -15.47 -2.40 12.84
CA GLY A 142 -14.38 -3.12 12.19
C GLY A 142 -13.14 -3.34 13.06
N CYS A 143 -12.01 -3.53 12.40
CA CYS A 143 -10.77 -3.99 13.02
C CYS A 143 -9.97 -2.80 13.55
N ARG A 144 -9.14 -3.06 14.56
CA ARG A 144 -8.10 -2.12 15.00
C ARG A 144 -6.74 -2.77 14.86
N ASP A 145 -5.75 -2.02 14.38
CA ASP A 145 -4.38 -2.52 14.34
C ASP A 145 -3.66 -2.34 15.69
N VAL A 146 -2.39 -2.78 15.75
CA VAL A 146 -1.57 -2.69 16.97
C VAL A 146 -1.32 -1.26 17.47
N LYS A 147 -1.50 -0.25 16.61
CA LYS A 147 -1.41 1.18 16.98
C LYS A 147 -2.76 1.76 17.38
N GLY A 148 -3.83 0.96 17.35
CA GLY A 148 -5.19 1.38 17.65
C GLY A 148 -5.92 2.03 16.47
N GLN A 149 -5.32 2.05 15.27
CA GLN A 149 -5.95 2.63 14.08
C GLN A 149 -7.13 1.77 13.63
N TYR A 150 -8.28 2.42 13.40
CA TYR A 150 -9.52 1.77 12.96
C TYR A 150 -9.56 1.49 11.46
N TYR A 151 -10.13 0.36 11.07
CA TYR A 151 -10.38 -0.04 9.70
C TYR A 151 -11.79 -0.63 9.57
N PRO A 152 -12.64 -0.14 8.64
CA PRO A 152 -13.99 -0.66 8.46
C PRO A 152 -13.99 -2.10 7.94
N ILE A 153 -15.08 -2.82 8.17
CA ILE A 153 -15.28 -4.17 7.61
C ILE A 153 -15.18 -4.12 6.08
N GLY A 154 -14.46 -5.09 5.50
CA GLY A 154 -14.16 -5.16 4.06
C GLY A 154 -12.92 -4.35 3.65
N HIS A 155 -12.34 -3.54 4.53
CA HIS A 155 -11.10 -2.82 4.23
C HIS A 155 -9.94 -3.79 4.00
N ILE A 156 -9.28 -3.66 2.85
CA ILE A 156 -8.08 -4.41 2.49
C ILE A 156 -6.84 -3.58 2.85
N LYS A 157 -6.16 -3.97 3.93
CA LYS A 157 -4.83 -3.47 4.26
C LYS A 157 -3.84 -4.09 3.28
N LYS A 158 -3.51 -3.34 2.23
CA LYS A 158 -2.41 -3.68 1.33
C LYS A 158 -1.14 -3.76 2.17
N SER A 159 -0.53 -4.93 2.21
CA SER A 159 0.79 -5.05 2.81
C SER A 159 1.83 -4.53 1.82
N SER A 160 2.82 -3.79 2.34
CA SER A 160 4.04 -3.51 1.58
C SER A 160 4.94 -4.73 1.59
N SER A 161 5.64 -4.99 0.48
CA SER A 161 6.79 -5.90 0.39
C SER A 161 6.46 -7.41 0.40
N CYS A 162 5.79 -7.91 -0.65
CA CYS A 162 5.64 -9.36 -0.89
C CYS A 162 5.00 -10.15 0.29
N VAL A 163 4.28 -9.47 1.18
CA VAL A 163 3.53 -10.04 2.31
C VAL A 163 2.05 -10.10 1.93
N PRO A 164 1.29 -11.12 2.37
CA PRO A 164 -0.14 -11.19 2.07
C PRO A 164 -0.86 -9.94 2.55
N SER A 165 -1.71 -9.37 1.69
CA SER A 165 -2.64 -8.34 2.13
C SER A 165 -3.63 -8.94 3.14
N GLU A 166 -4.14 -8.11 4.05
CA GLU A 166 -5.09 -8.54 5.06
C GLU A 166 -6.42 -7.82 4.85
N GLU A 167 -7.52 -8.53 4.97
CA GLU A 167 -8.87 -7.94 4.94
C GLU A 167 -9.46 -7.93 6.34
N CYS A 168 -10.05 -6.81 6.73
CA CYS A 168 -10.84 -6.75 7.96
C CYS A 168 -12.17 -7.48 7.77
N ARG A 169 -12.37 -8.61 8.47
CA ARG A 169 -13.60 -9.42 8.39
C ARG A 169 -14.18 -9.71 9.77
N ARG A 170 -15.49 -9.97 9.78
CA ARG A 170 -16.17 -10.55 10.95
C ARG A 170 -16.00 -12.07 10.93
N VAL A 171 -15.34 -12.59 11.96
CA VAL A 171 -15.14 -14.03 12.17
C VAL A 171 -15.59 -14.37 13.59
N ASN A 172 -16.54 -15.29 13.74
CA ASN A 172 -17.09 -15.71 15.04
C ASN A 172 -17.51 -14.52 15.94
N GLY A 173 -18.19 -13.51 15.34
CA GLY A 173 -18.67 -12.33 16.06
C GLY A 173 -17.60 -11.29 16.42
N ARG A 174 -16.34 -11.50 16.04
CA ARG A 174 -15.24 -10.54 16.28
C ARG A 174 -14.68 -10.02 14.96
N SER A 175 -14.29 -8.75 14.96
CA SER A 175 -13.64 -8.10 13.81
C SER A 175 -12.14 -8.39 13.87
N VAL A 176 -11.62 -9.13 12.89
CA VAL A 176 -10.23 -9.56 12.83
C VAL A 176 -9.66 -9.38 11.42
N PHE A 177 -8.36 -9.11 11.34
CA PHE A 177 -7.64 -9.14 10.07
C PHE A 177 -7.42 -10.59 9.63
N VAL A 178 -7.97 -10.91 8.46
CA VAL A 178 -7.82 -12.22 7.82
C VAL A 178 -6.88 -12.05 6.63
N LYS A 179 -5.84 -12.87 6.57
CA LYS A 179 -4.91 -12.86 5.43
C LYS A 179 -5.65 -13.27 4.15
N LEU A 180 -5.65 -12.38 3.17
CA LEU A 180 -6.11 -12.69 1.82
C LEU A 180 -5.06 -13.60 1.17
N SER A 181 -5.48 -14.82 0.83
CA SER A 181 -4.71 -15.96 0.32
C SER A 181 -3.28 -15.71 -0.22
N SER A 182 -2.35 -16.49 0.35
CA SER A 182 -1.16 -17.11 -0.26
C SER A 182 -0.26 -16.33 -1.21
N SER A 183 0.02 -15.04 -1.02
CA SER A 183 1.34 -14.58 -1.47
C SER A 183 2.36 -15.31 -0.57
N LYS A 184 2.98 -16.37 -1.10
CA LYS A 184 4.07 -17.04 -0.39
C LYS A 184 5.04 -15.94 0.04
N SER A 185 5.45 -15.95 1.30
CA SER A 185 6.57 -15.08 1.67
C SER A 185 7.78 -15.48 0.82
N CYS A 186 8.62 -14.50 0.49
CA CYS A 186 9.86 -14.78 -0.24
C CYS A 186 10.66 -15.91 0.44
N HIS A 187 11.41 -16.67 -0.34
CA HIS A 187 12.35 -17.65 0.19
C HIS A 187 13.27 -16.97 1.23
N SER A 188 13.75 -17.72 2.23
CA SER A 188 14.65 -17.17 3.27
C SER A 188 15.93 -16.54 2.71
N MET A 189 16.34 -16.96 1.51
CA MET A 189 17.49 -16.46 0.76
C MET A 189 17.10 -15.45 -0.33
N ALA A 190 15.88 -14.94 -0.34
CA ALA A 190 15.40 -13.93 -1.27
C ALA A 190 15.04 -12.63 -0.55
N LYS A 191 15.01 -11.54 -1.30
CA LYS A 191 14.55 -10.23 -0.84
C LYS A 191 13.43 -9.75 -1.75
N CYS A 192 12.41 -9.12 -1.16
CA CYS A 192 11.40 -8.42 -1.93
C CYS A 192 11.99 -7.11 -2.45
N GLN A 193 12.02 -6.92 -3.76
CA GLN A 193 12.55 -5.73 -4.41
C GLN A 193 11.82 -5.50 -5.74
N LEU A 194 11.98 -4.32 -6.34
CA LEU A 194 11.41 -4.05 -7.65
C LEU A 194 12.16 -4.88 -8.72
N ASN A 195 11.40 -5.56 -9.57
CA ASN A 195 11.93 -6.22 -10.75
C ASN A 195 12.26 -5.19 -11.85
N THR A 196 12.77 -5.66 -12.98
CA THR A 196 13.13 -4.80 -14.12
C THR A 196 11.96 -4.06 -14.77
N LYS A 197 10.72 -4.43 -14.44
CA LYS A 197 9.49 -3.75 -14.88
C LYS A 197 8.95 -2.75 -13.83
N GLY A 198 9.62 -2.59 -12.70
CA GLY A 198 9.16 -1.73 -11.61
C GLY A 198 8.05 -2.35 -10.75
N GLU A 199 7.88 -3.67 -10.79
CA GLU A 199 6.89 -4.40 -9.99
C GLU A 199 7.58 -5.06 -8.78
N GLU A 200 6.95 -5.07 -7.60
CA GLU A 200 7.49 -5.77 -6.43
C GLU A 200 7.52 -7.29 -6.68
N ALA A 201 8.71 -7.89 -6.55
CA ALA A 201 8.92 -9.32 -6.70
C ALA A 201 9.95 -9.85 -5.70
N CYS A 202 9.82 -11.11 -5.31
CA CYS A 202 10.88 -11.81 -4.61
C CYS A 202 12.04 -12.07 -5.58
N VAL A 203 13.26 -11.70 -5.19
CA VAL A 203 14.47 -11.94 -5.97
C VAL A 203 15.48 -12.67 -5.09
N CYS A 204 16.03 -13.79 -5.58
CA CYS A 204 17.05 -14.53 -4.86
C CYS A 204 18.27 -13.64 -4.58
N GLY A 205 18.84 -13.78 -3.39
CA GLY A 205 20.04 -13.06 -2.99
C GLY A 205 21.24 -13.43 -3.85
N VAL A 206 22.29 -12.61 -3.79
CA VAL A 206 23.51 -12.79 -4.57
C VAL A 206 24.07 -14.20 -4.39
N GLY A 207 24.33 -14.90 -5.51
CA GLY A 207 24.84 -16.26 -5.53
C GLY A 207 23.77 -17.36 -5.47
N PHE A 208 22.50 -17.00 -5.22
CA PHE A 208 21.38 -17.93 -5.30
C PHE A 208 20.60 -17.72 -6.60
N TYR A 209 19.96 -18.78 -7.10
CA TYR A 209 19.16 -18.74 -8.31
C TYR A 209 17.78 -19.38 -8.09
N GLY A 210 16.79 -18.97 -8.86
CA GLY A 210 15.41 -19.43 -8.76
C GLY A 210 14.38 -18.33 -9.03
N ASP A 211 13.14 -18.54 -8.58
CA ASP A 211 11.99 -17.64 -8.80
C ASP A 211 11.76 -16.64 -7.64
N GLY A 212 12.66 -16.63 -6.65
CA GLY A 212 12.55 -15.80 -5.43
C GLY A 212 11.66 -16.38 -4.33
N TYR A 213 10.75 -17.30 -4.65
CA TYR A 213 9.98 -18.08 -3.68
C TYR A 213 10.65 -19.41 -3.34
N ASN A 214 11.48 -19.91 -4.27
CA ASN A 214 12.34 -21.06 -4.16
C ASN A 214 13.72 -20.65 -4.68
N CYS A 215 14.70 -20.53 -3.77
CA CYS A 215 16.06 -20.19 -4.14
C CYS A 215 16.99 -21.36 -3.81
N SER A 216 17.77 -21.75 -4.81
CA SER A 216 18.80 -22.77 -4.69
C SER A 216 20.17 -22.10 -4.56
N GLY A 217 21.02 -22.67 -3.71
CA GLY A 217 22.40 -22.23 -3.55
C GLY A 217 23.22 -22.49 -4.82
N PRO A 218 24.39 -21.85 -4.97
CA PRO A 218 25.20 -22.00 -6.17
C PRO A 218 25.77 -23.42 -6.27
N CYS A 219 25.92 -23.91 -7.51
CA CYS A 219 26.74 -25.09 -7.77
C CYS A 219 28.19 -24.79 -7.37
N ARG A 220 28.85 -25.71 -6.66
CA ARG A 220 30.20 -25.48 -6.11
C ARG A 220 31.21 -26.50 -6.63
N CYS A 221 32.27 -25.99 -7.26
CA CYS A 221 33.50 -26.72 -7.55
C CYS A 221 34.57 -26.31 -6.53
N THR A 222 35.38 -27.26 -6.05
CA THR A 222 36.43 -26.97 -5.07
C THR A 222 37.73 -27.66 -5.39
N GLY A 223 38.85 -26.94 -5.30
CA GLY A 223 40.19 -27.52 -5.23
C GLY A 223 40.74 -27.39 -3.80
N TYR A 224 41.33 -28.44 -3.26
CA TYR A 224 41.92 -28.45 -1.91
C TYR A 224 43.06 -29.47 -1.81
N GLY A 225 43.90 -29.34 -0.77
CA GLY A 225 45.00 -30.28 -0.51
C GLY A 225 46.05 -30.30 -1.63
N ASP A 226 46.47 -31.51 -2.01
CA ASP A 226 47.56 -31.79 -2.95
C ASP A 226 47.14 -32.71 -4.11
N PRO A 227 46.84 -32.12 -5.27
CA PRO A 227 45.63 -31.38 -5.54
C PRO A 227 44.43 -32.34 -5.71
N HIS A 228 43.44 -32.21 -4.82
CA HIS A 228 42.14 -32.85 -4.92
C HIS A 228 41.11 -31.88 -5.46
N TYR A 229 40.33 -32.30 -6.45
CA TYR A 229 39.24 -31.51 -7.02
C TYR A 229 37.91 -32.19 -6.79
N LYS A 230 36.90 -31.39 -6.45
CA LYS A 230 35.50 -31.81 -6.47
C LYS A 230 34.76 -31.01 -7.52
N THR A 231 34.20 -31.68 -8.51
CA THR A 231 33.46 -31.08 -9.62
C THR A 231 32.08 -30.56 -9.17
N TYR A 232 31.40 -29.80 -10.03
CA TYR A 232 30.08 -29.24 -9.72
C TYR A 232 29.00 -30.30 -9.48
N ASP A 233 29.10 -31.45 -10.13
CA ASP A 233 28.24 -32.63 -9.93
C ASP A 233 28.75 -33.55 -8.81
N GLY A 234 29.81 -33.15 -8.11
CA GLY A 234 30.27 -33.77 -6.87
C GLY A 234 31.28 -34.91 -7.03
N GLN A 235 31.74 -35.20 -8.24
CA GLN A 235 32.80 -36.19 -8.48
C GLN A 235 34.13 -35.71 -7.91
N ILE A 236 34.96 -36.65 -7.46
CA ILE A 236 36.28 -36.38 -6.89
C ILE A 236 37.34 -36.80 -7.91
N ILE A 237 38.30 -35.90 -8.17
CA ILE A 237 39.40 -36.10 -9.11
C ILE A 237 40.71 -35.77 -8.41
N ASP A 238 41.63 -36.74 -8.41
CA ASP A 238 42.99 -36.58 -7.90
C ASP A 238 43.93 -36.43 -9.09
N PHE A 239 44.65 -35.31 -9.16
CA PHE A 239 45.43 -35.00 -10.35
C PHE A 239 46.75 -34.28 -10.02
N MET A 240 47.84 -35.03 -10.10
CA MET A 240 49.20 -34.59 -9.74
C MET A 240 49.95 -33.87 -10.87
N GLY A 241 49.24 -33.36 -11.88
CA GLY A 241 49.84 -32.59 -12.96
C GLY A 241 50.46 -31.27 -12.50
N THR A 242 51.51 -30.80 -13.18
CA THR A 242 52.24 -29.56 -12.84
C THR A 242 52.09 -28.45 -13.88
N CYS A 243 51.27 -28.63 -14.92
CA CYS A 243 50.99 -27.55 -15.88
C CYS A 243 50.00 -26.53 -15.30
N GLN A 244 49.68 -25.52 -16.12
CA GLN A 244 48.52 -24.67 -15.89
C GLN A 244 47.32 -25.37 -16.52
N TYR A 245 46.21 -25.44 -15.80
CA TYR A 245 45.00 -26.13 -16.22
C TYR A 245 43.79 -25.22 -16.03
N THR A 246 42.84 -25.29 -16.96
CA THR A 246 41.54 -24.65 -16.77
C THR A 246 40.74 -25.44 -15.74
N LEU A 247 40.42 -24.80 -14.63
CA LEU A 247 39.57 -25.39 -13.58
C LEU A 247 38.10 -25.27 -13.94
N THR A 248 37.68 -24.11 -14.43
CA THR A 248 36.32 -23.86 -14.92
C THR A 248 36.30 -22.61 -15.79
N LYS A 249 35.48 -22.59 -16.84
CA LYS A 249 35.29 -21.43 -17.71
C LYS A 249 33.86 -21.37 -18.23
N SER A 250 33.41 -20.16 -18.57
CA SER A 250 32.20 -19.97 -19.36
C SER A 250 32.35 -20.66 -20.72
N THR A 251 31.26 -21.24 -21.23
CA THR A 251 31.21 -21.92 -22.53
C THR A 251 30.64 -21.04 -23.64
N THR A 252 30.19 -19.83 -23.30
CA THR A 252 29.55 -18.87 -24.21
C THR A 252 30.52 -17.75 -24.59
N ASP A 253 30.81 -17.62 -25.89
CA ASP A 253 31.80 -16.66 -26.39
C ASP A 253 31.29 -15.19 -26.46
N ASN A 254 29.97 -14.97 -26.33
CA ASN A 254 29.32 -13.65 -26.41
C ASN A 254 28.60 -13.25 -25.10
N ASP A 255 29.09 -13.72 -23.95
CA ASP A 255 28.55 -13.32 -22.64
C ASP A 255 29.40 -12.19 -22.04
N THR A 256 28.76 -11.05 -21.77
CA THR A 256 29.42 -9.91 -21.09
C THR A 256 29.92 -10.26 -19.68
N CYS A 257 29.41 -11.34 -19.10
CA CYS A 257 29.79 -11.88 -17.79
C CYS A 257 30.67 -13.14 -17.89
N ALA A 258 31.23 -13.45 -19.07
CA ALA A 258 32.11 -14.59 -19.25
C ALA A 258 33.33 -14.54 -18.30
N PHE A 259 33.73 -15.71 -17.81
CA PHE A 259 34.87 -15.86 -16.92
C PHE A 259 35.71 -17.10 -17.27
N ASN A 260 36.97 -17.08 -16.85
CA ASN A 260 37.88 -18.23 -16.95
C ASN A 260 38.71 -18.33 -15.66
N VAL A 261 38.79 -19.53 -15.09
CA VAL A 261 39.56 -19.82 -13.88
C VAL A 261 40.61 -20.86 -14.20
N GLU A 262 41.87 -20.50 -14.00
CA GLU A 262 43.01 -21.37 -14.24
C GLU A 262 43.79 -21.62 -12.95
N VAL A 263 44.30 -22.83 -12.82
CA VAL A 263 45.12 -23.25 -11.69
C VAL A 263 46.49 -23.67 -12.19
N LYS A 264 47.54 -23.10 -11.60
CA LYS A 264 48.92 -23.53 -11.84
C LYS A 264 49.38 -24.38 -10.69
N ASN A 265 49.79 -25.61 -10.99
CA ASN A 265 50.39 -26.52 -10.02
C ASN A 265 51.91 -26.56 -10.16
N GLU A 266 52.61 -26.94 -9.11
CA GLU A 266 54.06 -27.10 -9.08
C GLU A 266 54.49 -28.16 -8.07
N HIS A 267 55.66 -28.75 -8.28
CA HIS A 267 56.38 -29.43 -7.20
C HIS A 267 57.02 -28.40 -6.27
N ARG A 268 57.23 -28.77 -5.00
CA ARG A 268 57.84 -27.89 -4.00
C ARG A 268 59.08 -28.55 -3.40
N GLY A 269 60.20 -27.84 -3.46
CA GLY A 269 61.48 -28.35 -2.97
C GLY A 269 61.90 -29.61 -3.73
N SER A 270 62.41 -30.60 -2.99
CA SER A 270 62.82 -31.90 -3.54
C SER A 270 61.66 -32.90 -3.69
N ASN A 271 60.46 -32.61 -3.18
CA ASN A 271 59.33 -33.52 -3.29
C ASN A 271 58.65 -33.39 -4.65
N THR A 272 58.90 -34.37 -5.53
CA THR A 272 58.26 -34.50 -6.84
C THR A 272 57.16 -35.56 -6.88
N ALA A 273 56.84 -36.20 -5.74
CA ALA A 273 55.82 -37.25 -5.68
C ALA A 273 54.39 -36.69 -5.76
N VAL A 274 54.20 -35.44 -5.32
CA VAL A 274 52.91 -34.74 -5.34
C VAL A 274 53.07 -33.33 -5.91
N SER A 275 51.97 -32.76 -6.43
CA SER A 275 51.94 -31.37 -6.87
C SER A 275 51.07 -30.53 -5.94
N TYR A 276 51.28 -29.22 -5.98
CA TYR A 276 50.53 -28.27 -5.17
C TYR A 276 50.13 -27.06 -5.98
N THR A 277 49.01 -26.43 -5.63
CA THR A 277 48.65 -25.14 -6.19
C THR A 277 49.72 -24.08 -5.88
N LYS A 278 50.22 -23.45 -6.93
CA LYS A 278 51.13 -22.31 -6.88
C LYS A 278 50.35 -21.01 -6.81
N TYR A 279 49.39 -20.85 -7.72
CA TYR A 279 48.48 -19.71 -7.81
C TYR A 279 47.21 -20.11 -8.57
N VAL A 280 46.16 -19.30 -8.41
CA VAL A 280 44.92 -19.36 -9.18
C VAL A 280 44.76 -18.05 -9.94
N GLU A 281 44.44 -18.11 -11.23
CA GLU A 281 44.10 -16.93 -12.04
C GLU A 281 42.61 -16.93 -12.33
N VAL A 282 41.97 -15.78 -12.09
CA VAL A 282 40.56 -15.54 -12.36
C VAL A 282 40.47 -14.40 -13.36
N ASP A 283 40.02 -14.73 -14.56
CA ASP A 283 39.73 -13.79 -15.63
C ASP A 283 38.23 -13.48 -15.63
N THR A 284 37.91 -12.19 -15.57
CA THR A 284 36.55 -11.66 -15.73
C THR A 284 36.64 -10.42 -16.62
N PHE A 285 35.62 -10.16 -17.46
CA PHE A 285 35.46 -8.97 -18.32
C PHE A 285 36.73 -8.19 -18.74
N SER A 286 37.33 -7.38 -17.86
CA SER A 286 38.56 -6.60 -18.13
C SER A 286 39.65 -6.73 -17.07
N VAL A 287 39.56 -7.73 -16.20
CA VAL A 287 40.43 -7.93 -15.04
C VAL A 287 40.92 -9.37 -14.99
N ARG A 288 42.23 -9.54 -14.81
CA ARG A 288 42.85 -10.78 -14.36
C ARG A 288 43.29 -10.64 -12.91
N ALA A 289 42.76 -11.49 -12.04
CA ALA A 289 43.19 -11.57 -10.64
C ALA A 289 44.01 -12.84 -10.41
N THR A 290 45.26 -12.71 -9.96
CA THR A 290 46.13 -13.83 -9.58
C THR A 290 46.19 -13.96 -8.07
N LEU A 291 45.57 -15.01 -7.54
CA LEU A 291 45.57 -15.36 -6.11
C LEU A 291 46.78 -16.23 -5.81
N LYS A 292 47.65 -15.76 -4.91
CA LYS A 292 48.86 -16.46 -4.47
C LYS A 292 48.75 -16.80 -2.99
N LYS A 293 49.68 -17.64 -2.51
CA LYS A 293 49.82 -17.97 -1.09
C LYS A 293 49.91 -16.73 -0.22
N ASN A 294 49.52 -16.88 1.05
CA ASN A 294 49.57 -15.84 2.09
C ASN A 294 48.70 -14.61 1.77
N GLY A 295 47.53 -14.81 1.15
CA GLY A 295 46.55 -13.75 0.90
C GLY A 295 46.98 -12.69 -0.13
N LYS A 296 48.04 -12.95 -0.91
CA LYS A 296 48.53 -12.01 -1.92
C LYS A 296 47.69 -12.10 -3.18
N VAL A 297 47.07 -10.99 -3.60
CA VAL A 297 46.25 -10.91 -4.82
C VAL A 297 46.86 -9.87 -5.77
N LEU A 298 47.21 -10.29 -6.98
CA LEU A 298 47.62 -9.36 -8.04
C LEU A 298 46.42 -9.11 -8.94
N VAL A 299 46.10 -7.85 -9.23
CA VAL A 299 45.02 -7.48 -10.14
C VAL A 299 45.59 -6.73 -11.34
N ARG A 300 45.35 -7.25 -12.54
CA ARG A 300 45.77 -6.65 -13.81
C ARG A 300 44.55 -6.24 -14.63
N TYR A 301 44.50 -4.97 -15.04
CA TYR A 301 43.47 -4.48 -15.96
C TYR A 301 43.90 -4.71 -17.41
N LEU A 302 43.23 -5.63 -18.10
CA LEU A 302 43.61 -6.14 -19.42
C LEU A 302 43.57 -5.07 -20.52
N LYS A 303 42.73 -4.02 -20.36
CA LYS A 303 42.61 -2.93 -21.34
C LYS A 303 43.59 -1.77 -21.17
N LYS A 304 44.34 -1.69 -20.05
CA LYS A 304 45.19 -0.51 -19.73
C LYS A 304 46.66 -0.84 -19.42
N ASN A 305 47.07 -2.12 -19.46
CA ASN A 305 48.43 -2.55 -19.07
C ASN A 305 48.90 -1.98 -17.72
N LYS A 306 47.97 -1.67 -16.80
CA LYS A 306 48.27 -1.25 -15.42
C LYS A 306 48.12 -2.46 -14.48
N GLU A 307 49.10 -2.63 -13.61
CA GLU A 307 49.11 -3.66 -12.56
C GLU A 307 48.90 -3.01 -11.19
N MET A 308 48.04 -3.60 -10.38
CA MET A 308 47.80 -3.17 -9.00
C MET A 308 47.97 -4.37 -8.06
N TYR A 309 48.69 -4.17 -6.96
CA TYR A 309 48.86 -5.20 -5.93
C TYR A 309 47.83 -4.97 -4.83
N LEU A 310 47.02 -5.99 -4.55
CA LEU A 310 46.07 -6.00 -3.45
C LEU A 310 46.52 -7.03 -2.41
N PHE A 311 46.62 -6.60 -1.16
CA PHE A 311 46.81 -7.53 -0.04
C PHE A 311 45.46 -7.76 0.64
N ALA A 312 44.99 -9.00 0.61
CA ALA A 312 43.79 -9.39 1.33
C ALA A 312 44.20 -9.90 2.71
N TYR A 313 43.90 -9.12 3.75
CA TYR A 313 44.05 -9.55 5.14
C TYR A 313 42.75 -10.21 5.61
N GLN A 314 42.84 -11.30 6.36
CA GLN A 314 41.66 -11.91 6.98
C GLN A 314 40.96 -10.87 7.87
N ASN A 315 39.72 -10.54 7.51
CA ASN A 315 38.74 -9.70 8.22
C ASN A 315 38.67 -8.17 7.99
N SER A 316 39.36 -7.55 7.01
CA SER A 316 39.04 -6.16 6.63
C SER A 316 39.44 -5.81 5.19
N PHE A 317 38.86 -4.73 4.65
CA PHE A 317 39.07 -4.15 3.31
C PHE A 317 40.50 -4.32 2.76
N CYS A 318 40.63 -4.79 1.51
CA CYS A 318 41.89 -4.93 0.79
C CYS A 318 42.69 -3.61 0.84
N SER A 319 43.92 -3.64 1.33
CA SER A 319 44.85 -2.50 1.18
C SER A 319 45.42 -2.50 -0.24
N VAL A 320 45.29 -1.36 -0.93
CA VAL A 320 45.77 -1.16 -2.29
C VAL A 320 47.18 -0.57 -2.25
N GLU A 321 48.18 -1.28 -2.79
CA GLU A 321 49.48 -0.70 -3.10
C GLU A 321 49.63 -0.62 -4.63
N THR A 322 49.59 0.59 -5.18
CA THR A 322 49.89 0.85 -6.59
C THR A 322 51.38 1.05 -6.75
N LYS A 323 52.07 0.12 -7.41
CA LYS A 323 53.41 0.38 -7.97
C LYS A 323 53.24 0.70 -9.45
N GLU A 324 53.34 1.98 -9.79
CA GLU A 324 53.60 2.37 -11.18
C GLU A 324 55.07 2.06 -11.47
N ARG A 325 55.33 1.45 -12.63
CA ARG A 325 56.67 1.10 -13.09
C ARG A 325 57.17 2.17 -14.05
#